data_AF-E1Z6G7-F1
#
_entry.id   AF-E1Z6G7-F1
#
_cell.length_a   1.000
_cell.length_b   1.000
_cell.length_c   1.000
_cell.angle_alpha   90.00
_cell.angle_beta   90.00
_cell.angle_gamma   90.00
#
_symmetry.space_group_name_H-M   'P 1'
#
loop_
_entity.id
_entity.type
_entity.pdbx_description
1 polymer ?
#
loop_
_entity_poly.entity_id
_entity_poly.type
_entity_poly.pdbx_seq_one_letter_code
_entity_poly.pdbx_strand_id
1 'polypeptide(L)'
;QQFLAGGVAGAVSKTLVAPMERVSTLLMTPTAHQRFSVAQAAQHAWRDGGLGGLYRGHAATLIKIFPASAIQFAVFNGLKDRILAARQRRQGQAAAAAAAAAASTTSQQQQPQDLANHERLAAGAAAGAAAACCCYPLESTRTAMSCAGGVRGSLVQVARAVVASHGLPGLYRGFRASLLGDVLGNALGFTAYEVGAPRGGGVPAPPHVRGLIGACSAACVLTLTMPLEVVRRRLQVQGLAGRPVLYRGTLDCLRQVLRKEGVAGFY
;
A
#
# COMPACT_ATOMS: atom_id res chain seq x y z
N GLN A 1 8.14 14.67 -18.61
CA GLN A 1 7.87 15.74 -17.61
C GLN A 1 6.75 15.37 -16.62
N GLN A 2 5.64 14.76 -17.06
CA GLN A 2 4.52 14.38 -16.18
C GLN A 2 4.89 13.44 -15.01
N PHE A 3 5.81 12.48 -15.23
CA PHE A 3 6.25 11.55 -14.16
C PHE A 3 7.00 12.25 -13.02
N LEU A 4 7.93 13.16 -13.35
CA LEU A 4 8.66 13.97 -12.37
C LEU A 4 7.72 14.91 -11.62
N ALA A 5 6.82 15.59 -12.34
CA ALA A 5 5.82 16.46 -11.71
C ALA A 5 4.89 15.69 -10.75
N GLY A 6 4.43 14.50 -11.16
CA GLY A 6 3.63 13.61 -10.31
C GLY A 6 4.41 13.10 -9.09
N GLY A 7 5.69 12.75 -9.27
CA GLY A 7 6.58 12.31 -8.17
C GLY A 7 6.81 13.41 -7.14
N VAL A 8 7.10 14.63 -7.58
CA VAL A 8 7.28 15.80 -6.70
C VAL A 8 5.98 16.17 -6.00
N ALA A 9 4.85 16.24 -6.73
CA ALA A 9 3.55 16.50 -6.14
C ALA A 9 3.18 15.45 -5.07
N GLY A 10 3.44 14.17 -5.34
CA GLY A 10 3.24 13.08 -4.38
C GLY A 10 4.14 13.18 -3.15
N ALA A 11 5.40 13.59 -3.32
CA ALA A 11 6.33 13.82 -2.21
C ALA A 11 5.90 15.00 -1.32
N VAL A 12 5.46 16.11 -1.93
CA VAL A 12 4.94 17.28 -1.21
C VAL A 12 3.68 16.89 -0.43
N SER A 13 2.72 16.23 -1.08
CA SER A 13 1.49 15.75 -0.43
C SER A 13 1.79 14.87 0.78
N LYS A 14 2.67 13.87 0.65
CA LYS A 14 3.07 13.01 1.77
C LYS A 14 3.79 13.76 2.89
N THR A 15 4.53 14.82 2.56
CA THR A 15 5.22 15.64 3.56
C THR A 15 4.21 16.44 4.37
N LEU A 16 3.18 17.01 3.73
CA LEU A 16 2.11 17.71 4.45
C LEU A 16 1.32 16.78 5.38
N VAL A 17 1.16 15.51 4.99
CA VAL A 17 0.37 14.52 5.74
C VAL A 17 1.22 13.74 6.77
N ALA A 18 2.55 13.80 6.69
CA ALA A 18 3.46 13.04 7.55
C ALA A 18 3.25 13.25 9.06
N PRO A 19 3.00 14.48 9.57
CA PRO A 19 2.68 14.70 10.98
C PRO A 19 1.45 13.92 11.45
N MET A 20 0.41 13.88 10.63
CA MET A 20 -0.83 13.17 10.95
C MET A 20 -0.60 11.66 10.93
N GLU A 21 0.09 11.14 9.91
CA GLU A 21 0.45 9.71 9.85
C GLU A 21 1.27 9.26 11.06
N ARG A 22 2.17 10.14 11.55
CA ARG A 22 2.94 9.88 12.76
C ARG A 22 2.04 9.72 13.98
N VAL A 23 1.06 10.60 14.15
CA VAL A 23 0.10 10.55 15.26
C VAL A 23 -0.78 9.30 15.15
N SER A 24 -1.31 9.00 13.97
CA SER A 24 -2.09 7.77 13.73
C SER A 24 -1.26 6.52 14.05
N THR A 25 0.01 6.48 13.64
CA THR A 25 0.89 5.33 13.94
C THR A 25 1.12 5.18 15.43
N LEU A 26 1.22 6.28 16.20
CA LEU A 26 1.31 6.22 17.66
C LEU A 26 0.07 5.60 18.27
N LEU A 27 -1.12 6.06 17.88
CA LEU A 27 -2.40 5.60 18.41
C LEU A 27 -2.68 4.12 18.09
N MET A 28 -2.27 3.65 16.91
CA MET A 28 -2.42 2.24 16.50
C MET A 28 -1.50 1.27 17.25
N THR A 29 -0.58 1.76 18.10
CA THR A 29 0.29 0.88 18.88
C THR A 29 -0.42 0.34 20.13
N PRO A 30 -0.18 -0.92 20.53
CA PRO A 30 -0.91 -1.57 21.64
C PRO A 30 -0.82 -0.81 22.97
N THR A 31 0.28 -0.08 23.19
CA THR A 31 0.53 0.64 24.45
C THR A 31 -0.11 2.03 24.48
N ALA A 32 -0.56 2.55 23.33
CA ALA A 32 -1.10 3.91 23.19
C ALA A 32 -2.62 3.98 23.32
N HIS A 33 -3.34 2.93 22.90
CA HIS A 33 -4.81 2.91 22.88
C HIS A 33 -5.46 3.16 24.26
N GLN A 34 -4.76 2.84 25.36
CA GLN A 34 -5.24 3.10 26.72
C GLN A 34 -4.73 4.42 27.33
N ARG A 35 -3.84 5.16 26.67
CA ARG A 35 -3.07 6.24 27.31
C ARG A 35 -3.11 7.59 26.61
N PHE A 36 -3.48 7.67 25.32
CA PHE A 36 -3.38 8.92 24.58
C PHE A 36 -4.65 9.27 23.80
N SER A 37 -5.15 10.48 24.03
CA SER A 37 -5.99 11.18 23.05
C SER A 37 -5.15 11.63 21.84
N VAL A 38 -5.79 12.00 20.74
CA VAL A 38 -5.09 12.51 19.53
C VAL A 38 -4.17 13.68 19.87
N ALA A 39 -4.66 14.63 20.70
CA ALA A 39 -3.88 15.77 21.16
C ALA A 39 -2.69 15.36 22.04
N GLN A 40 -2.88 14.38 22.93
CA GLN A 40 -1.80 13.87 23.78
C GLN A 40 -0.75 13.11 22.97
N ALA A 41 -1.16 12.34 21.94
CA ALA A 41 -0.24 11.67 21.04
C ALA A 41 0.57 12.68 20.20
N ALA A 42 -0.07 13.75 19.71
CA ALA A 42 0.62 14.84 19.02
C ALA A 42 1.59 15.59 19.96
N GLN A 43 1.16 15.90 21.17
CA GLN A 43 2.00 16.54 22.19
C GLN A 43 3.17 15.65 22.61
N HIS A 44 2.97 14.34 22.71
CA HIS A 44 4.03 13.38 22.98
C HIS A 44 5.05 13.35 21.84
N ALA A 45 4.59 13.29 20.58
CA ALA A 45 5.47 13.35 19.40
C ALA A 45 6.29 14.65 19.34
N TRP A 46 5.67 15.78 19.72
CA TRP A 46 6.35 17.07 19.82
C TRP A 46 7.37 17.10 20.96
N ARG A 47 7.05 16.57 22.14
CA ARG A 47 7.98 16.51 23.28
C ARG A 47 9.15 15.57 23.04
N ASP A 48 8.95 14.50 22.25
CA ASP A 48 9.98 13.50 21.95
C ASP A 48 11.13 14.00 21.05
N GLY A 49 10.95 15.11 20.33
CA GLY A 49 11.97 15.65 19.42
C GLY A 49 11.54 16.82 18.54
N GLY A 50 10.52 17.58 18.95
CA GLY A 50 9.97 18.72 18.22
C GLY A 50 9.52 18.34 16.80
N LEU A 51 9.88 19.19 15.84
CA LEU A 51 9.62 18.95 14.42
C LEU A 51 10.29 17.66 13.91
N GLY A 52 11.50 17.36 14.36
CA GLY A 52 12.20 16.11 13.98
C GLY A 52 11.51 14.85 14.51
N GLY A 53 10.81 14.96 15.66
CA GLY A 53 9.98 13.89 16.23
C GLY A 53 8.71 13.63 15.41
N LEU A 54 8.10 14.69 14.89
CA LEU A 54 6.86 14.65 14.10
C LEU A 54 7.09 14.03 12.71
N TYR A 55 8.21 14.33 12.07
CA TYR A 55 8.60 13.78 10.74
C TYR A 55 9.45 12.51 10.82
N ARG A 56 9.51 11.89 11.99
CA ARG A 56 10.39 10.75 12.23
C ARG A 56 9.98 9.54 11.40
N GLY A 57 10.94 9.03 10.61
CA GLY A 57 10.72 7.95 9.66
C GLY A 57 10.23 8.40 8.27
N HIS A 58 9.88 9.69 8.10
CA HIS A 58 9.37 10.21 6.81
C HIS A 58 10.38 10.10 5.66
N ALA A 59 11.68 10.22 5.96
CA ALA A 59 12.74 9.99 4.96
C ALA A 59 12.64 8.60 4.30
N ALA A 60 12.28 7.57 5.06
CA ALA A 60 12.07 6.23 4.49
C ALA A 60 10.90 6.21 3.50
N THR A 61 9.84 6.96 3.79
CA THR A 61 8.69 7.11 2.89
C THR A 61 9.11 7.67 1.55
N LEU A 62 9.92 8.73 1.56
CA LEU A 62 10.38 9.41 0.35
C LEU A 62 11.33 8.51 -0.44
N ILE A 63 12.30 7.88 0.24
CA ILE A 63 13.23 6.93 -0.38
C ILE A 63 12.47 5.76 -1.00
N LYS A 64 11.37 5.28 -0.39
CA LYS A 64 10.55 4.19 -0.91
C LYS A 64 9.87 4.51 -2.25
N ILE A 65 9.58 5.77 -2.55
CA ILE A 65 8.80 6.17 -3.74
C ILE A 65 9.50 5.69 -5.03
N PHE A 66 10.80 5.99 -5.17
CA PHE A 66 11.57 5.63 -6.36
C PHE A 66 11.66 4.12 -6.65
N PRO A 67 12.16 3.27 -5.72
CA PRO A 67 12.29 1.84 -5.95
C PRO A 67 10.92 1.16 -6.10
N ALA A 68 9.89 1.60 -5.38
CA ALA A 68 8.55 1.06 -5.56
C ALA A 68 8.03 1.31 -6.97
N SER A 69 8.14 2.55 -7.47
CA SER A 69 7.73 2.90 -8.84
C SER A 69 8.56 2.17 -9.90
N ALA A 70 9.87 2.02 -9.70
CA ALA A 70 10.75 1.31 -10.62
C ALA A 70 10.38 -0.18 -10.73
N ILE A 71 10.19 -0.86 -9.60
CA ILE A 71 9.84 -2.29 -9.56
C ILE A 71 8.44 -2.50 -10.14
N GLN A 72 7.48 -1.65 -9.75
CA GLN A 72 6.12 -1.74 -10.27
C GLN A 72 6.09 -1.56 -11.80
N PHE A 73 6.84 -0.60 -12.33
CA PHE A 73 6.95 -0.38 -13.78
C PHE A 73 7.63 -1.56 -14.49
N ALA A 74 8.75 -2.05 -13.95
CA ALA A 74 9.50 -3.15 -14.54
C ALA A 74 8.67 -4.44 -14.60
N VAL A 75 8.00 -4.78 -13.49
CA VAL A 75 7.15 -5.97 -13.41
C VAL A 75 5.91 -5.81 -14.30
N PHE A 76 5.26 -4.64 -14.28
CA PHE A 76 4.08 -4.40 -15.10
C PHE A 76 4.38 -4.52 -16.60
N ASN A 77 5.44 -3.86 -17.08
CA ASN A 77 5.83 -3.94 -18.49
C ASN A 77 6.31 -5.33 -18.88
N GLY A 78 7.10 -5.98 -18.02
CA GLY A 78 7.53 -7.36 -18.27
C GLY A 78 6.36 -8.34 -18.39
N LEU A 79 5.32 -8.20 -17.56
CA LEU A 79 4.10 -9.01 -17.69
C LEU A 79 3.29 -8.63 -18.94
N LYS A 80 3.15 -7.33 -19.21
CA LYS A 80 2.46 -6.80 -20.40
C LYS A 80 3.07 -7.36 -21.68
N ASP A 81 4.39 -7.31 -21.82
CA ASP A 81 5.10 -7.78 -23.02
C ASP A 81 4.94 -9.30 -23.19
N ARG A 82 4.99 -10.06 -22.09
CA ARG A 82 4.74 -11.51 -22.11
C ARG A 82 3.33 -11.86 -22.55
N ILE A 83 2.32 -11.13 -22.05
CA ILE A 83 0.92 -11.35 -22.41
C ILE A 83 0.69 -11.02 -23.89
N LEU A 84 1.22 -9.91 -24.37
CA LEU A 84 1.11 -9.51 -25.78
C LEU A 84 1.84 -10.50 -26.70
N ALA A 85 3.04 -10.96 -26.34
CA ALA A 85 3.77 -11.96 -27.09
C ALA A 85 3.01 -13.31 -27.16
N ALA A 86 2.36 -13.72 -26.06
CA ALA A 86 1.53 -14.93 -26.05
C ALA A 86 0.28 -14.78 -26.95
N ARG A 87 -0.33 -13.60 -26.99
CA ARG A 87 -1.46 -13.28 -27.87
C ARG A 87 -1.04 -13.27 -29.35
N GLN A 88 0.09 -12.65 -29.68
CA GLN A 88 0.63 -12.64 -31.04
C GLN A 88 0.96 -14.05 -31.53
N ARG A 89 1.50 -14.92 -30.67
CA ARG A 89 1.71 -16.34 -31.01
C ARG A 89 0.40 -17.07 -31.28
N ARG A 90 -0.63 -16.87 -30.46
CA ARG A 90 -1.96 -17.45 -30.68
C ARG A 90 -2.62 -16.92 -31.95
N GLN A 91 -2.53 -15.61 -32.23
CA GLN A 91 -3.04 -15.01 -33.45
C GLN A 91 -2.26 -15.48 -34.67
N GLY A 92 -0.93 -15.62 -34.59
CA GLY A 92 -0.11 -16.15 -35.68
C GLY A 92 -0.41 -17.62 -35.97
N GLN A 93 -0.67 -18.43 -34.95
CA GLN A 93 -1.11 -19.81 -35.11
C GLN A 93 -2.53 -19.92 -35.67
N ALA A 94 -3.46 -19.08 -35.19
CA ALA A 94 -4.82 -19.01 -35.71
C ALA A 94 -4.87 -18.46 -37.14
N ALA A 95 -4.03 -17.48 -37.48
CA ALA A 95 -3.87 -16.94 -38.82
C ALA A 95 -3.17 -17.94 -39.75
N ALA A 96 -2.21 -18.73 -39.28
CA ALA A 96 -1.61 -19.82 -40.05
C ALA A 96 -2.63 -20.94 -40.31
N ALA A 97 -3.45 -21.29 -39.30
CA ALA A 97 -4.54 -22.26 -39.43
C ALA A 97 -5.69 -21.73 -40.33
N ALA A 98 -6.00 -20.44 -40.26
CA ALA A 98 -7.01 -19.79 -41.10
C ALA A 98 -6.50 -19.53 -42.53
N ALA A 99 -5.22 -19.22 -42.73
CA ALA A 99 -4.60 -19.11 -44.05
C ALA A 99 -4.50 -20.48 -44.74
N ALA A 100 -4.34 -21.57 -43.97
CA ALA A 100 -4.51 -22.92 -44.47
C ALA A 100 -5.97 -23.25 -44.84
N ALA A 101 -6.95 -22.48 -44.35
CA ALA A 101 -8.39 -22.71 -44.56
C ALA A 101 -9.08 -21.71 -45.52
N ALA A 102 -8.51 -20.53 -45.79
CA ALA A 102 -9.17 -19.47 -46.54
C ALA A 102 -8.19 -18.70 -47.43
N ALA A 103 -8.13 -19.10 -48.69
CA ALA A 103 -7.67 -18.24 -49.78
C ALA A 103 -8.80 -17.29 -50.19
N SER A 104 -9.12 -16.27 -49.38
CA SER A 104 -9.72 -15.00 -49.83
C SER A 104 -10.06 -14.05 -48.68
N THR A 105 -9.58 -12.82 -48.82
CA THR A 105 -10.20 -11.54 -48.40
C THR A 105 -10.10 -11.08 -46.93
N THR A 106 -9.54 -9.85 -46.84
CA THR A 106 -9.91 -8.72 -45.98
C THR A 106 -8.96 -8.38 -44.82
N SER A 107 -8.16 -7.36 -45.09
CA SER A 107 -7.72 -6.27 -44.21
C SER A 107 -8.41 -6.20 -42.84
N GLN A 108 -7.64 -6.34 -41.76
CA GLN A 108 -8.04 -5.89 -40.43
C GLN A 108 -7.18 -4.71 -39.97
N GLN A 109 -7.86 -3.60 -39.73
CA GLN A 109 -7.34 -2.35 -39.18
C GLN A 109 -6.68 -2.58 -37.81
N GLN A 110 -5.48 -2.02 -37.66
CA GLN A 110 -4.68 -2.00 -36.43
C GLN A 110 -5.37 -1.13 -35.37
N GLN A 111 -6.02 -1.76 -34.40
CA GLN A 111 -6.53 -1.10 -33.18
C GLN A 111 -5.41 -1.12 -32.11
N PRO A 112 -5.31 -0.09 -31.23
CA PRO A 112 -4.19 0.04 -30.29
C PRO A 112 -4.07 -1.22 -29.42
N GLN A 113 -2.87 -1.80 -29.29
CA GLN A 113 -2.60 -3.02 -28.52
C GLN A 113 -2.77 -2.77 -27.00
N ASP A 114 -4.02 -2.69 -26.57
CA ASP A 114 -4.41 -2.46 -25.20
C ASP A 114 -4.79 -3.79 -24.54
N LEU A 115 -4.15 -4.09 -23.40
CA LEU A 115 -4.47 -5.27 -22.58
C LEU A 115 -5.93 -5.23 -22.15
N ALA A 116 -6.56 -6.40 -22.07
CA ALA A 116 -7.91 -6.47 -21.52
C ALA A 116 -7.92 -6.00 -20.05
N ASN A 117 -9.03 -5.43 -19.60
CA ASN A 117 -9.13 -4.85 -18.25
C ASN A 117 -8.73 -5.83 -17.13
N HIS A 118 -9.07 -7.12 -17.28
CA HIS A 118 -8.70 -8.16 -16.33
C HIS A 118 -7.19 -8.49 -16.34
N GLU A 119 -6.54 -8.45 -17.49
CA GLU A 119 -5.09 -8.67 -17.61
C GLU A 119 -4.30 -7.48 -17.07
N ARG A 120 -4.77 -6.25 -17.34
CA ARG A 120 -4.21 -5.03 -16.75
C ARG A 120 -4.29 -5.05 -15.24
N LEU A 121 -5.43 -5.46 -14.71
CA LEU A 121 -5.65 -5.59 -13.27
C LEU A 121 -4.73 -6.65 -12.66
N ALA A 122 -4.64 -7.84 -13.28
CA ALA A 122 -3.79 -8.92 -12.80
C ALA A 122 -2.28 -8.54 -12.85
N ALA A 123 -1.83 -7.95 -13.96
CA ALA A 123 -0.46 -7.47 -14.10
C ALA A 123 -0.14 -6.33 -13.12
N GLY A 124 -1.10 -5.42 -12.90
CA GLY A 124 -0.99 -4.35 -11.90
C GLY A 124 -0.91 -4.88 -10.47
N ALA A 125 -1.76 -5.85 -10.12
CA ALA A 125 -1.75 -6.49 -8.81
C ALA A 125 -0.44 -7.25 -8.54
N ALA A 126 0.05 -8.01 -9.52
CA ALA A 126 1.33 -8.73 -9.41
C ALA A 126 2.51 -7.75 -9.28
N ALA A 127 2.51 -6.67 -10.05
CA ALA A 127 3.52 -5.62 -9.96
C ALA A 127 3.49 -4.91 -8.61
N GLY A 128 2.30 -4.59 -8.09
CA GLY A 128 2.12 -3.99 -6.76
C GLY A 128 2.61 -4.91 -5.65
N ALA A 129 2.28 -6.21 -5.70
CA ALA A 129 2.74 -7.19 -4.73
C ALA A 129 4.27 -7.38 -4.75
N ALA A 130 4.88 -7.40 -5.94
CA ALA A 130 6.33 -7.47 -6.08
C ALA A 130 7.02 -6.23 -5.51
N ALA A 131 6.52 -5.03 -5.84
CA ALA A 131 7.03 -3.77 -5.29
C ALA A 131 6.89 -3.73 -3.76
N ALA A 132 5.74 -4.16 -3.23
CA ALA A 132 5.49 -4.25 -1.79
C ALA A 132 6.47 -5.21 -1.11
N CYS A 133 6.72 -6.39 -1.69
CA CYS A 133 7.67 -7.37 -1.17
C CYS A 133 9.10 -6.80 -1.06
N CYS A 134 9.60 -6.17 -2.12
CA CYS A 134 10.95 -5.60 -2.14
C CYS A 134 11.09 -4.37 -1.24
N CYS A 135 10.05 -3.55 -1.14
CA CYS A 135 10.08 -2.32 -0.35
C CYS A 135 9.64 -2.51 1.11
N TYR A 136 9.18 -3.71 1.48
CA TYR A 136 8.69 -4.00 2.82
C TYR A 136 9.72 -3.74 3.93
N PRO A 137 11.03 -4.05 3.77
CA PRO A 137 12.04 -3.73 4.77
C PRO A 137 12.14 -2.22 5.08
N LEU A 138 12.04 -1.35 4.06
CA LEU A 138 12.00 0.10 4.26
C LEU A 138 10.75 0.54 5.04
N GLU A 139 9.62 -0.12 4.80
CA GLU A 139 8.39 0.19 5.50
C GLU A 139 8.38 -0.31 6.95
N SER A 140 8.98 -1.46 7.20
CA SER A 140 9.18 -2.00 8.56
C SER A 140 10.11 -1.08 9.37
N THR A 141 11.23 -0.66 8.80
CA THR A 141 12.15 0.29 9.44
C THR A 141 11.54 1.67 9.66
N ARG A 142 10.75 2.18 8.70
CA ARG A 142 9.93 3.38 8.90
C ARG A 142 9.06 3.24 10.15
N THR A 143 8.29 2.16 10.24
CA THR A 143 7.35 1.94 11.34
C THR A 143 8.08 1.79 12.67
N ALA A 144 9.26 1.17 12.68
CA ALA A 144 10.13 1.07 13.84
C ALA A 144 10.60 2.45 14.34
N MET A 145 10.92 3.38 13.44
CA MET A 145 11.28 4.76 13.79
C MET A 145 10.07 5.58 14.22
N SER A 146 8.92 5.34 13.58
CA SER A 146 7.64 6.02 13.79
C SER A 146 6.77 5.35 14.86
N CYS A 147 7.31 4.59 15.82
CA CYS A 147 6.55 4.15 16.98
C CYS A 147 6.92 4.96 18.23
N ALA A 148 6.09 4.95 19.28
CA ALA A 148 6.42 5.64 20.54
C ALA A 148 7.71 5.03 21.11
N GLY A 149 8.70 5.83 21.51
CA GLY A 149 10.00 5.31 21.94
C GLY A 149 10.76 4.50 20.88
N GLY A 150 10.46 4.70 19.58
CA GLY A 150 11.08 3.98 18.48
C GLY A 150 12.60 4.18 18.38
N VAL A 151 13.29 3.21 17.78
CA VAL A 151 14.76 3.18 17.65
C VAL A 151 15.26 4.48 16.99
N ARG A 152 16.25 5.14 17.61
CA ARG A 152 16.89 6.34 17.07
C ARG A 152 18.10 6.00 16.22
N GLY A 153 18.31 6.77 15.15
CA GLY A 153 19.43 6.58 14.24
C GLY A 153 19.05 6.69 12.77
N SER A 154 20.01 6.36 11.91
CA SER A 154 19.80 6.24 10.47
C SER A 154 18.93 5.03 10.12
N LEU A 155 18.32 5.04 8.94
CA LEU A 155 17.51 3.91 8.45
C LEU A 155 18.27 2.58 8.48
N VAL A 156 19.56 2.60 8.14
CA VAL A 156 20.44 1.42 8.16
C VAL A 156 20.69 0.95 9.59
N GLN A 157 20.90 1.87 10.53
CA GLN A 157 21.07 1.52 11.94
C GLN A 157 19.80 0.88 12.53
N VAL A 158 18.64 1.43 12.19
CA VAL A 158 17.34 0.88 12.62
C VAL A 158 17.11 -0.49 11.98
N ALA A 159 17.40 -0.65 10.68
CA ALA A 159 17.33 -1.95 10.01
C ALA A 159 18.20 -3.00 10.69
N ARG A 160 19.46 -2.65 10.99
CA ARG A 160 20.39 -3.52 11.72
C ARG A 160 19.87 -3.87 13.11
N ALA A 161 19.30 -2.91 13.84
CA ALA A 161 18.71 -3.16 15.15
C ALA A 161 17.50 -4.11 15.09
N VAL A 162 16.63 -3.97 14.08
CA VAL A 162 15.49 -4.86 13.86
C VAL A 162 15.99 -6.29 13.58
N VAL A 163 16.99 -6.42 12.71
CA VAL A 163 17.59 -7.72 12.36
C VAL A 163 18.32 -8.34 13.55
N ALA A 164 19.04 -7.55 14.35
CA ALA A 164 19.69 -8.03 15.57
C ALA A 164 18.69 -8.54 16.62
N SER A 165 17.47 -7.97 16.65
CA SER A 165 16.45 -8.33 17.65
C SER A 165 15.60 -9.55 17.26
N HIS A 166 15.33 -9.75 15.96
CA HIS A 166 14.38 -10.77 15.49
C HIS A 166 14.84 -11.58 14.27
N GLY A 167 16.06 -11.34 13.80
CA GLY A 167 16.53 -11.84 12.52
C GLY A 167 15.83 -11.20 11.31
N LEU A 168 16.13 -11.73 10.14
CA LEU A 168 15.53 -11.31 8.86
C LEU A 168 13.99 -11.40 8.82
N PRO A 169 13.33 -12.41 9.42
CA PRO A 169 11.87 -12.47 9.45
C PRO A 169 11.22 -11.28 10.18
N GLY A 170 11.94 -10.62 11.07
CA GLY A 170 11.48 -9.40 11.76
C GLY A 170 11.14 -8.27 10.80
N LEU A 171 11.89 -8.12 9.70
CA LEU A 171 11.64 -7.10 8.69
C LEU A 171 10.32 -7.34 7.92
N TYR A 172 9.85 -8.58 7.85
CA TYR A 172 8.64 -9.00 7.12
C TYR A 172 7.42 -9.25 8.02
N ARG A 173 7.50 -8.91 9.31
CA ARG A 173 6.35 -9.03 10.23
C ARG A 173 5.21 -8.12 9.81
N GLY A 174 4.00 -8.69 9.77
CA GLY A 174 2.80 -7.99 9.32
C GLY A 174 2.60 -7.99 7.80
N PHE A 175 3.50 -8.60 7.00
CA PHE A 175 3.40 -8.59 5.54
C PHE A 175 2.12 -9.26 5.04
N ARG A 176 1.70 -10.37 5.65
CA ARG A 176 0.45 -11.04 5.30
C ARG A 176 -0.79 -10.16 5.54
N ALA A 177 -0.80 -9.42 6.65
CA ALA A 177 -1.88 -8.48 6.95
C ALA A 177 -1.85 -7.28 5.98
N SER A 178 -0.66 -6.82 5.59
CA SER A 178 -0.48 -5.81 4.54
C SER A 178 -1.09 -6.26 3.22
N LEU A 179 -0.69 -7.42 2.71
CA LEU A 179 -1.18 -7.92 1.42
C LEU A 179 -2.70 -8.09 1.43
N LEU A 180 -3.27 -8.63 2.52
CA LEU A 180 -4.72 -8.78 2.64
C LEU A 180 -5.42 -7.41 2.67
N GLY A 181 -4.86 -6.44 3.39
CA GLY A 181 -5.36 -5.06 3.41
C GLY A 181 -5.27 -4.39 2.04
N ASP A 182 -4.16 -4.56 1.31
CA ASP A 182 -3.95 -3.99 -0.03
C ASP A 182 -4.92 -4.61 -1.05
N VAL A 183 -5.13 -5.93 -1.01
CA VAL A 183 -6.08 -6.64 -1.89
C VAL A 183 -7.52 -6.20 -1.61
N LEU A 184 -7.93 -6.19 -0.34
CA LEU A 184 -9.28 -5.77 0.05
C LEU A 184 -9.51 -4.29 -0.23
N GLY A 185 -8.53 -3.44 0.05
CA GLY A 185 -8.60 -2.01 -0.21
C GLY A 185 -8.81 -1.70 -1.68
N ASN A 186 -8.06 -2.36 -2.57
CA ASN A 186 -8.24 -2.20 -4.02
C ASN A 186 -9.59 -2.74 -4.49
N ALA A 187 -10.00 -3.94 -4.05
CA ALA A 187 -11.27 -4.54 -4.42
C ALA A 187 -12.45 -3.65 -3.99
N LEU A 188 -12.48 -3.25 -2.72
CA LEU A 188 -13.51 -2.39 -2.17
C LEU A 188 -13.49 -1.00 -2.81
N GLY A 189 -12.30 -0.45 -3.09
CA GLY A 189 -12.15 0.85 -3.75
C GLY A 189 -12.80 0.90 -5.12
N PHE A 190 -12.58 -0.11 -5.97
CA PHE A 190 -13.26 -0.20 -7.26
C PHE A 190 -14.77 -0.29 -7.08
N THR A 191 -15.25 -1.17 -6.21
CA THR A 191 -16.70 -1.33 -6.00
C THR A 191 -17.36 -0.06 -5.42
N ALA A 192 -16.73 0.60 -4.45
CA ALA A 192 -17.27 1.79 -3.80
C ALA A 192 -17.28 2.99 -4.76
N TYR A 193 -16.24 3.13 -5.59
CA TYR A 193 -16.19 4.15 -6.62
C TYR A 193 -17.25 3.91 -7.70
N GLU A 194 -17.42 2.67 -8.17
CA GLU A 194 -18.45 2.33 -9.17
C GLU A 194 -19.87 2.52 -8.64
N VAL A 195 -20.11 2.26 -7.35
CA VAL A 195 -21.41 2.48 -6.72
C VAL A 195 -21.75 3.97 -6.61
N GLY A 196 -20.76 4.80 -6.28
CA GLY A 196 -20.93 6.25 -6.11
C GLY A 196 -20.82 7.06 -7.41
N ALA A 197 -20.31 6.46 -8.49
CA ALA A 197 -20.23 7.11 -9.78
C ALA A 197 -21.65 7.37 -10.35
N PRO A 198 -21.91 8.57 -10.92
CA PRO A 198 -23.20 8.88 -11.49
C PRO A 198 -23.54 7.88 -12.61
N ARG A 199 -24.63 7.13 -12.41
CA ARG A 199 -25.16 6.17 -13.38
C ARG A 199 -26.04 6.91 -14.37
N GLY A 200 -25.50 7.25 -15.55
CA GLY A 200 -26.25 7.83 -16.65
C GLY A 200 -25.81 9.25 -17.00
N GLY A 201 -25.72 9.49 -18.32
CA GLY A 201 -25.24 10.73 -18.93
C GLY A 201 -23.81 10.60 -19.41
N GLY A 202 -23.58 10.58 -20.72
CA GLY A 202 -22.24 10.55 -21.35
C GLY A 202 -21.40 11.81 -21.09
N VAL A 203 -21.79 12.65 -20.13
CA VAL A 203 -21.08 13.86 -19.73
C VAL A 203 -20.24 13.53 -18.49
N PRO A 204 -18.90 13.60 -18.57
CA PRO A 204 -18.05 13.36 -17.41
C PRO A 204 -18.36 14.38 -16.30
N ALA A 205 -18.55 13.90 -15.08
CA ALA A 205 -18.77 14.76 -13.91
C ALA A 205 -17.62 15.76 -13.75
N PRO A 206 -17.90 16.99 -13.28
CA PRO A 206 -16.87 17.99 -13.08
C PRO A 206 -15.81 17.50 -12.06
N PRO A 207 -14.56 17.97 -12.17
CA PRO A 207 -13.43 17.40 -11.44
C PRO A 207 -13.59 17.43 -9.92
N HIS A 208 -14.29 18.44 -9.38
CA HIS A 208 -14.56 18.56 -7.94
C HIS A 208 -15.54 17.48 -7.44
N VAL A 209 -16.60 17.15 -8.20
CA VAL A 209 -17.56 16.08 -7.83
C VAL A 209 -16.88 14.72 -7.86
N ARG A 210 -16.06 14.45 -8.88
CA ARG A 210 -15.30 13.19 -8.96
C ARG A 210 -14.29 13.05 -7.81
N GLY A 211 -13.66 14.16 -7.42
CA GLY A 211 -12.79 14.21 -6.25
C GLY A 211 -13.53 13.87 -4.95
N LEU A 212 -14.73 14.43 -4.76
CA LEU A 212 -15.55 14.17 -3.57
C LEU A 212 -16.04 12.71 -3.49
N ILE A 213 -16.53 12.15 -4.60
CA ILE A 213 -16.92 10.73 -4.67
C ILE A 213 -15.72 9.83 -4.37
N GLY A 214 -14.54 10.17 -4.91
CA GLY A 214 -13.28 9.49 -4.60
C GLY A 214 -12.91 9.56 -3.12
N ALA A 215 -13.07 10.72 -2.48
CA ALA A 215 -12.79 10.89 -1.05
C ALA A 215 -13.76 10.08 -0.17
N CYS A 216 -15.06 10.11 -0.46
CA CYS A 216 -16.07 9.35 0.29
C CYS A 216 -15.89 7.84 0.13
N SER A 217 -15.64 7.37 -1.09
CA SER A 217 -15.36 5.94 -1.33
C SER A 217 -14.07 5.49 -0.62
N ALA A 218 -13.01 6.30 -0.65
CA ALA A 218 -11.78 6.03 0.10
C ALA A 218 -12.01 5.98 1.62
N ALA A 219 -12.85 6.87 2.17
CA ALA A 219 -13.20 6.84 3.60
C ALA A 219 -13.96 5.56 3.98
N CYS A 220 -14.92 5.12 3.16
CA CYS A 220 -15.63 3.85 3.38
C CYS A 220 -14.68 2.64 3.33
N VAL A 221 -13.79 2.61 2.33
CA VAL A 221 -12.78 1.54 2.20
C VAL A 221 -11.88 1.52 3.43
N LEU A 222 -11.40 2.68 3.85
CA LEU A 222 -10.52 2.81 5.00
C LEU A 222 -11.18 2.26 6.26
N THR A 223 -12.43 2.61 6.53
CA THR A 223 -13.19 2.07 7.68
C THR A 223 -13.26 0.53 7.63
N LEU A 224 -13.48 -0.06 6.46
CA LEU A 224 -13.55 -1.51 6.30
C LEU A 224 -12.17 -2.20 6.42
N THR A 225 -11.09 -1.52 6.01
CA THR A 225 -9.72 -2.08 6.05
C THR A 225 -8.94 -1.75 7.32
N MET A 226 -9.41 -0.78 8.13
CA MET A 226 -8.79 -0.36 9.39
C MET A 226 -8.40 -1.52 10.31
N PRO A 227 -9.24 -2.56 10.54
CA PRO A 227 -8.86 -3.67 11.38
C PRO A 227 -7.57 -4.38 10.95
N LEU A 228 -7.34 -4.52 9.64
CA LEU A 228 -6.13 -5.13 9.09
C LEU A 228 -4.92 -4.21 9.19
N GLU A 229 -5.12 -2.90 9.02
CA GLU A 229 -4.05 -1.92 9.23
C GLU A 229 -3.60 -1.90 10.68
N VAL A 230 -4.52 -1.91 11.64
CA VAL A 230 -4.21 -1.97 13.07
C VAL A 230 -3.43 -3.25 13.38
N VAL A 231 -3.89 -4.41 12.93
CA VAL A 231 -3.17 -5.69 13.14
C VAL A 231 -1.77 -5.65 12.54
N ARG A 232 -1.62 -5.12 11.31
CA ARG A 232 -0.31 -4.94 10.67
C ARG A 232 0.61 -4.07 11.52
N ARG A 233 0.14 -2.90 11.98
CA ARG A 233 0.94 -1.96 12.80
C ARG A 233 1.36 -2.58 14.13
N ARG A 234 0.45 -3.27 14.82
CA ARG A 234 0.76 -3.94 16.09
C ARG A 234 1.83 -5.02 15.92
N LEU A 235 1.76 -5.81 14.84
CA LEU A 235 2.77 -6.82 14.51
C LEU A 235 4.14 -6.23 14.14
N GLN A 236 4.16 -5.05 13.51
CA GLN A 236 5.40 -4.34 13.14
C GLN A 236 6.08 -3.69 14.35
N VAL A 237 5.31 -3.26 15.35
CA VAL A 237 5.82 -2.51 16.51
C VAL A 237 6.30 -3.42 17.65
N GLN A 238 5.74 -4.61 17.79
CA GLN A 238 6.12 -5.53 18.86
C GLN A 238 7.58 -6.01 18.76
N GLY A 239 8.22 -6.23 19.90
CA GLY A 239 9.62 -6.63 19.96
C GLY A 239 10.64 -5.52 19.67
N LEU A 240 10.19 -4.33 19.28
CA LEU A 240 11.07 -3.19 19.05
C LEU A 240 11.21 -2.35 20.31
N ALA A 241 12.38 -1.72 20.48
CA ALA A 241 12.67 -0.84 21.61
C ALA A 241 12.39 -1.49 22.98
N GLY A 242 12.77 -2.75 23.15
CA GLY A 242 12.61 -3.51 24.40
C GLY A 242 11.17 -3.96 24.70
N ARG A 243 10.23 -3.79 23.76
CA ARG A 243 8.85 -4.30 23.92
C ARG A 243 8.81 -5.83 23.89
N PRO A 244 7.95 -6.49 24.68
CA PRO A 244 7.74 -7.93 24.57
C PRO A 244 7.08 -8.29 23.23
N VAL A 245 7.30 -9.52 22.77
CA VAL A 245 6.58 -10.09 21.62
C VAL A 245 5.24 -10.62 22.13
N LEU A 246 4.15 -9.92 21.81
CA LEU A 246 2.80 -10.20 22.32
C LEU A 246 2.00 -11.15 21.43
N TYR A 247 2.29 -11.15 20.12
CA TYR A 247 1.50 -11.82 19.10
C TYR A 247 2.38 -12.74 18.25
N ARG A 248 1.94 -13.99 18.06
CA ARG A 248 2.65 -14.97 17.22
C ARG A 248 2.43 -14.76 15.72
N GLY A 249 1.31 -14.15 15.35
CA GLY A 249 0.96 -13.89 13.94
C GLY A 249 -0.31 -13.07 13.78
N THR A 250 -0.74 -12.88 12.52
CA THR A 250 -1.91 -12.06 12.15
C THR A 250 -3.21 -12.53 12.81
N LEU A 251 -3.52 -13.83 12.74
CA LEU A 251 -4.76 -14.37 13.31
C LEU A 251 -4.76 -14.32 14.84
N ASP A 252 -3.61 -14.59 15.45
CA ASP A 252 -3.43 -14.49 16.91
C ASP A 252 -3.60 -13.04 17.38
N CYS A 253 -2.99 -12.08 16.67
CA CYS A 253 -3.19 -10.66 16.94
C CYS A 253 -4.66 -10.26 16.81
N LEU A 254 -5.33 -10.65 15.72
CA LEU A 254 -6.76 -10.36 15.50
C LEU A 254 -7.62 -10.89 16.65
N ARG A 255 -7.41 -12.16 17.04
CA ARG A 255 -8.15 -12.81 18.13
C ARG A 255 -7.87 -12.17 19.48
N GLN A 256 -6.63 -11.82 19.77
CA GLN A 256 -6.26 -11.20 21.04
C GLN A 256 -6.79 -9.77 21.17
N VAL A 257 -6.74 -8.97 20.10
CA VAL A 257 -7.31 -7.62 20.10
C VAL A 257 -8.81 -7.69 20.33
N LEU A 258 -9.51 -8.56 19.58
CA LEU A 258 -10.95 -8.73 19.75
C LEU A 258 -11.33 -9.20 21.18
N ARG A 259 -10.50 -10.05 21.81
CA ARG A 259 -10.74 -10.54 23.17
C ARG A 259 -10.41 -9.54 24.27
N LYS A 260 -9.33 -8.76 24.13
CA LYS A 260 -8.81 -7.87 25.18
C LYS A 260 -9.40 -6.46 25.08
N GLU A 261 -9.66 -5.99 23.87
CA GLU A 261 -10.03 -4.60 23.58
C GLU A 261 -11.38 -4.48 22.86
N GLY A 262 -11.97 -5.62 22.45
CA GLY A 262 -13.24 -5.63 21.71
C GLY A 262 -13.10 -5.09 20.29
N VAL A 263 -14.25 -4.73 19.70
CA VAL A 263 -14.30 -4.13 18.34
C VAL A 263 -13.69 -2.73 18.33
N ALA A 264 -13.78 -2.01 19.46
CA ALA A 264 -13.17 -0.69 19.61
C ALA A 264 -11.65 -0.70 19.47
N GLY A 265 -10.95 -1.81 19.78
CA GLY A 265 -9.50 -1.89 19.61
C GLY A 265 -8.99 -1.87 18.16
N PHE A 266 -9.91 -1.87 17.18
CA PHE A 266 -9.61 -1.76 15.75
C PHE A 266 -9.85 -0.34 15.17
N TYR A 267 -10.43 0.58 15.93
CA TYR A 267 -10.82 1.93 15.49
C TYR A 267 -10.34 3.00 16.47
#